data_AF-A0A7V6B5Z7-F1
#
_entry.id   AF-A0A7V6B5Z7-F1
#
_cell.length_a   1.000
_cell.length_b   1.000
_cell.length_c   1.000
_cell.angle_alpha   90.00
_cell.angle_beta   90.00
_cell.angle_gamma   90.00
#
_symmetry.space_group_name_H-M   'P 1'
#
loop_
_entity.id
_entity.type
_entity.pdbx_description
1 polymer ?
#
loop_
_entity_poly.entity_id
_entity_poly.type
_entity_poly.pdbx_seq_one_letter_code
_entity_poly.pdbx_strand_id
1 'polypeptide(L)'
;MTQKILLMSVLLLGFGCASSEKAQKPPEKRPEVDQEQVLRNRFETAYFALACMANRGVDPMTTIVPLKKPCDYLDGLVERQDPQLEGAMRILQASGFSTIEGFKTLATRLKADRAYWNTVEQRFVDELLKCK
;
A
#
# COMPACT_ATOMS: atom_id res chain seq x y z
N MET A 1 -9.52 40.34 53.58
CA MET A 1 -8.28 41.14 53.55
C MET A 1 -7.92 41.39 52.09
N THR A 2 -8.17 42.58 51.51
CA THR A 2 -7.25 43.76 51.42
C THR A 2 -5.88 43.39 50.85
N GLN A 3 -5.19 44.11 49.95
CA GLN A 3 -5.38 45.30 49.09
C GLN A 3 -4.00 45.54 48.44
N LYS A 4 -3.93 46.22 47.26
CA LYS A 4 -2.80 47.06 46.75
C LYS A 4 -1.52 46.33 46.31
N ILE A 5 -1.09 46.33 45.03
CA ILE A 5 -0.62 47.38 44.08
C ILE A 5 0.64 48.13 44.57
N LEU A 6 1.57 48.37 43.62
CA LEU A 6 2.78 49.23 43.57
C LEU A 6 4.08 48.51 43.99
N LEU A 7 5.26 48.64 43.38
CA LEU A 7 5.83 49.66 42.48
C LEU A 7 7.17 49.13 41.89
N MET A 8 7.43 49.50 40.63
CA MET A 8 8.74 49.89 40.05
C MET A 8 10.03 49.07 40.29
N SER A 9 10.70 48.71 39.19
CA SER A 9 11.91 49.43 38.75
C SER A 9 12.25 49.13 37.28
N VAL A 10 12.41 50.21 36.53
CA VAL A 10 12.87 50.30 35.15
C VAL A 10 14.40 50.24 35.16
N LEU A 11 15.05 49.51 34.24
CA LEU A 11 16.22 50.07 33.53
C LEU A 11 16.54 49.30 32.24
N LEU A 12 16.72 50.11 31.19
CA LEU A 12 16.95 49.79 29.80
C LEU A 12 18.24 48.99 29.55
N LEU A 13 18.25 48.19 28.49
CA LEU A 13 19.38 48.09 27.57
C LEU A 13 18.87 47.62 26.20
N GLY A 14 19.04 48.49 25.21
CA GLY A 14 18.54 48.30 23.86
C GLY A 14 19.20 47.13 23.15
N PHE A 15 18.44 46.52 22.26
CA PHE A 15 18.98 45.82 21.10
C PHE A 15 18.25 46.30 19.85
N GLY A 16 19.05 46.90 18.99
CA GLY A 16 18.96 46.97 17.54
C GLY A 16 17.61 46.77 16.88
N CYS A 17 17.23 47.78 16.11
CA CYS A 17 16.52 47.59 14.85
C CYS A 17 17.16 46.43 14.06
N ALA A 18 16.39 45.37 13.84
CA ALA A 18 16.49 44.53 12.65
C ALA A 18 15.15 43.83 12.47
N SER A 19 14.22 44.51 11.79
CA SER A 19 13.18 43.81 11.04
C SER A 19 13.88 42.87 10.07
N SER A 20 13.97 41.61 10.48
CA SER A 20 14.11 40.50 9.57
C SER A 20 12.92 39.61 9.85
N GLU A 21 11.75 40.05 9.36
CA GLU A 21 10.66 39.15 9.00
C GLU A 21 11.24 38.18 7.96
N LYS A 22 11.92 37.14 8.44
CA LYS A 22 12.12 35.94 7.64
C LYS A 22 10.73 35.39 7.43
N ALA A 23 10.16 35.70 6.27
CA ALA A 23 9.03 34.98 5.71
C ALA A 23 9.33 33.49 5.87
N GLN A 24 8.73 32.87 6.88
CA GLN A 24 8.70 31.42 6.99
C GLN A 24 7.98 30.97 5.73
N LYS A 25 8.75 30.38 4.81
CA LYS A 25 8.21 29.67 3.66
C LYS A 25 7.10 28.76 4.21
N PRO A 26 5.86 28.85 3.71
CA PRO A 26 4.78 27.98 4.16
C PRO A 26 5.29 26.54 4.15
N PRO A 27 4.95 25.70 5.14
CA PRO A 27 5.37 24.31 5.14
C PRO A 27 5.01 23.73 3.77
N GLU A 28 6.05 23.32 3.05
CA GLU A 28 5.93 22.67 1.75
C GLU A 28 4.93 21.53 1.95
N LYS A 29 3.76 21.62 1.30
CA LYS A 29 2.71 20.61 1.41
C LYS A 29 3.37 19.27 1.08
N ARG A 30 3.61 18.46 2.12
CA ARG A 30 4.04 17.07 1.90
C ARG A 30 3.00 16.47 0.97
N PRO A 31 3.41 15.78 -0.11
CA PRO A 31 2.44 15.10 -0.96
C PRO A 31 1.59 14.22 -0.06
N GLU A 32 0.28 14.48 -0.07
CA GLU A 32 -0.68 13.66 0.64
C GLU A 32 -0.61 12.28 -0.02
N VAL A 33 0.07 11.35 0.66
CA VAL A 33 0.22 9.99 0.16
C VAL A 33 -1.19 9.40 0.15
N ASP A 34 -1.73 9.20 -1.05
CA ASP A 34 -2.99 8.52 -1.23
C ASP A 34 -2.85 7.08 -0.71
N GLN A 35 -3.34 6.86 0.51
CA GLN A 35 -3.26 5.58 1.20
C GLN A 35 -3.99 4.48 0.42
N GLU A 36 -5.05 4.83 -0.32
CA GLU A 36 -5.78 3.87 -1.12
C GLU A 36 -4.96 3.43 -2.34
N GLN A 37 -4.26 4.36 -2.99
CA GLN A 37 -3.34 4.02 -4.08
C GLN A 37 -2.18 3.15 -3.59
N VAL A 38 -1.64 3.41 -2.40
CA VAL A 38 -0.59 2.56 -1.79
C VAL A 38 -1.11 1.13 -1.57
N LEU A 39 -2.33 0.98 -1.05
CA LEU A 39 -2.94 -0.33 -0.84
C LEU A 39 -3.18 -1.07 -2.17
N ARG A 40 -3.67 -0.38 -3.20
CA ARG A 40 -3.85 -0.93 -4.55
C ARG A 40 -2.53 -1.39 -5.15
N ASN A 41 -1.47 -0.59 -5.04
CA ASN A 41 -0.15 -0.95 -5.54
C ASN A 41 0.41 -2.20 -4.85
N ARG A 42 0.30 -2.28 -3.52
CA ARG A 42 0.69 -3.47 -2.75
C ARG A 42 -0.11 -4.70 -3.16
N PHE A 43 -1.43 -4.54 -3.30
CA PHE A 43 -2.32 -5.60 -3.76
C PHE A 43 -1.94 -6.12 -5.14
N GLU A 44 -1.79 -5.24 -6.14
CA GLU A 44 -1.45 -5.65 -7.52
C GLU A 44 -0.09 -6.36 -7.58
N THR A 45 0.90 -5.85 -6.84
CA THR A 45 2.22 -6.48 -6.74
C THR A 45 2.11 -7.92 -6.26
N ALA A 46 1.39 -8.14 -5.14
CA ALA A 46 1.16 -9.47 -4.60
C ALA A 46 0.30 -10.34 -5.54
N TYR A 47 -0.78 -9.78 -6.08
CA TYR A 47 -1.76 -10.48 -6.89
C TYR A 47 -1.12 -11.04 -8.17
N PHE A 48 -0.38 -10.22 -8.90
CA PHE A 48 0.26 -10.66 -10.14
C PHE A 48 1.45 -11.59 -9.89
N ALA A 49 2.25 -11.36 -8.83
CA ALA A 49 3.32 -12.28 -8.46
C ALA A 49 2.78 -13.67 -8.07
N LEU A 50 1.68 -13.74 -7.31
CA LEU A 50 1.00 -14.99 -7.00
C LEU A 50 0.38 -15.62 -8.25
N ALA A 51 -0.15 -14.82 -9.18
CA ALA A 51 -0.66 -15.32 -10.45
C ALA A 51 0.45 -15.98 -11.29
N CYS A 52 1.65 -15.37 -11.34
CA CYS A 52 2.83 -15.96 -11.97
C CYS A 52 3.16 -17.33 -11.35
N MET A 53 3.21 -17.40 -10.02
CA MET A 53 3.50 -18.64 -9.31
C MET A 53 2.44 -19.72 -9.60
N ALA A 54 1.16 -19.37 -9.53
CA ALA A 54 0.04 -20.29 -9.71
C ALA A 54 -0.04 -20.89 -11.13
N ASN A 55 0.39 -20.12 -12.13
CA ASN A 55 0.30 -20.47 -13.54
C ASN A 55 1.69 -20.73 -14.16
N ARG A 56 2.70 -21.03 -13.34
CA ARG A 56 4.05 -21.32 -13.82
C ARG A 56 4.04 -22.48 -14.83
N GLY A 57 4.67 -22.27 -15.98
CA GLY A 57 4.74 -23.27 -17.06
C GLY A 57 3.46 -23.39 -17.89
N VAL A 58 2.44 -22.58 -17.62
CA VAL A 58 1.24 -22.48 -18.45
C VAL A 58 1.39 -21.30 -19.41
N ASP A 59 1.16 -21.53 -20.70
CA ASP A 59 1.05 -20.44 -21.68
C ASP A 59 -0.38 -19.87 -21.65
N PRO A 60 -0.56 -18.61 -21.18
CA PRO A 60 -1.90 -18.04 -21.03
C PRO A 60 -2.61 -17.78 -22.36
N MET A 61 -1.90 -17.80 -23.51
CA MET A 61 -2.49 -17.56 -24.83
C MET A 61 -3.03 -18.83 -25.49
N THR A 62 -2.48 -19.99 -25.14
CA THR A 62 -2.76 -21.26 -25.83
C THR A 62 -3.37 -22.33 -24.94
N THR A 63 -3.35 -22.12 -23.61
CA THR A 63 -3.94 -23.06 -22.66
C THR A 63 -5.47 -23.15 -22.82
N ILE A 64 -5.98 -24.38 -22.84
CA ILE A 64 -7.41 -24.67 -22.71
C ILE A 64 -7.84 -24.79 -21.24
N VAL A 65 -6.87 -24.96 -20.33
CA VAL A 65 -7.11 -25.05 -18.90
C VAL A 65 -7.29 -23.64 -18.34
N PRO A 66 -8.35 -23.38 -17.55
CA PRO A 66 -8.57 -22.08 -16.93
C PRO A 66 -7.36 -21.63 -16.10
N LEU A 67 -6.95 -20.38 -16.28
CA LEU A 67 -5.89 -19.77 -15.48
C LEU A 67 -6.33 -19.65 -14.03
N LYS A 68 -5.44 -20.06 -13.12
CA LYS A 68 -5.69 -20.03 -11.68
C LYS A 68 -5.68 -18.61 -11.17
N LYS A 69 -6.71 -18.23 -10.42
CA LYS A 69 -6.76 -16.95 -9.70
C LYS A 69 -5.99 -17.04 -8.38
N PRO A 70 -5.31 -15.97 -7.95
CA PRO A 70 -4.47 -15.98 -6.74
C PRO A 70 -5.19 -16.42 -5.46
N CYS A 71 -6.42 -15.98 -5.22
CA CYS A 71 -7.15 -16.37 -4.00
C CYS A 71 -7.46 -17.88 -3.96
N ASP A 72 -7.95 -18.43 -5.08
CA ASP A 72 -8.26 -19.86 -5.19
C ASP A 72 -6.98 -20.72 -5.11
N TYR A 73 -5.88 -20.21 -5.69
CA TYR A 73 -4.58 -20.84 -5.59
C TYR A 73 -4.10 -20.94 -4.13
N LEU A 74 -4.18 -19.83 -3.37
CA LEU A 74 -3.79 -19.80 -1.96
C LEU A 74 -4.64 -20.77 -1.12
N ASP A 75 -5.96 -20.82 -1.35
CA ASP A 75 -6.84 -21.76 -0.64
C ASP A 75 -6.41 -23.20 -0.90
N GLY A 76 -6.14 -23.55 -2.16
CA GLY A 76 -5.64 -24.88 -2.50
C GLY A 76 -4.28 -25.20 -1.89
N LEU A 77 -3.38 -24.22 -1.70
CA LEU A 77 -2.10 -24.45 -1.01
C LEU A 77 -2.30 -24.75 0.48
N VAL A 78 -3.18 -23.98 1.14
CA VAL A 78 -3.48 -24.14 2.57
C VAL A 78 -4.14 -25.49 2.82
N GLU A 79 -5.18 -25.82 2.05
CA GLU A 79 -5.93 -27.08 2.19
C GLU A 79 -5.02 -28.31 2.03
N ARG A 80 -4.08 -28.26 1.08
CA ARG A 80 -3.17 -29.37 0.80
C ARG A 80 -1.89 -29.36 1.62
N GLN A 81 -1.67 -28.34 2.46
CA GLN A 81 -0.39 -28.10 3.15
C GLN A 81 0.79 -28.15 2.17
N ASP A 82 0.61 -27.51 1.01
CA ASP A 82 1.55 -27.57 -0.11
C ASP A 82 2.88 -26.85 0.25
N PRO A 83 4.06 -27.42 -0.05
CA PRO A 83 5.35 -26.78 0.21
C PRO A 83 5.51 -25.38 -0.41
N GLN A 84 4.77 -25.08 -1.49
CA GLN A 84 4.79 -23.76 -2.11
C GLN A 84 4.10 -22.68 -1.27
N LEU A 85 3.36 -23.06 -0.21
CA LEU A 85 2.74 -22.12 0.72
C LEU A 85 3.77 -21.16 1.33
N GLU A 86 4.96 -21.65 1.66
CA GLU A 86 6.04 -20.81 2.19
C GLU A 86 6.48 -19.75 1.16
N GLY A 87 6.63 -20.15 -0.10
CA GLY A 87 6.96 -19.23 -1.20
C GLY A 87 5.87 -18.17 -1.42
N ALA A 88 4.60 -18.59 -1.39
CA ALA A 88 3.47 -17.68 -1.50
C ALA A 88 3.41 -16.67 -0.34
N MET A 89 3.71 -17.12 0.89
CA MET A 89 3.80 -16.26 2.06
C MET A 89 4.93 -15.22 1.94
N ARG A 90 6.09 -15.59 1.40
CA ARG A 90 7.19 -14.63 1.15
C ARG A 90 6.77 -13.53 0.17
N ILE A 91 6.03 -13.86 -0.89
CA ILE A 91 5.49 -12.88 -1.85
C ILE A 91 4.54 -11.89 -1.15
N LEU A 92 3.62 -12.43 -0.33
CA LEU A 92 2.68 -11.62 0.44
C LEU A 92 3.41 -10.66 1.38
N GLN A 93 4.38 -11.16 2.15
CA GLN A 93 5.17 -10.35 3.09
C GLN A 93 5.98 -9.27 2.38
N ALA A 94 6.64 -9.60 1.26
CA ALA A 94 7.39 -8.63 0.46
C ALA A 94 6.49 -7.51 -0.09
N SER A 95 5.20 -7.78 -0.28
CA SER A 95 4.20 -6.81 -0.73
C SER A 95 3.48 -6.10 0.42
N GLY A 96 3.83 -6.40 1.68
CA GLY A 96 3.28 -5.76 2.87
C GLY A 96 2.05 -6.44 3.48
N PHE A 97 1.76 -7.70 3.13
CA PHE A 97 0.71 -8.51 3.75
C PHE A 97 1.30 -9.48 4.78
N SER A 98 0.79 -9.45 6.00
CA SER A 98 1.23 -10.37 7.07
C SER A 98 0.54 -11.73 7.02
N THR A 99 -0.66 -11.81 6.42
CA THR A 99 -1.48 -13.03 6.38
C THR A 99 -2.19 -13.20 5.03
N ILE A 100 -2.53 -14.45 4.69
CA ILE A 100 -3.39 -14.78 3.53
C ILE A 100 -4.77 -14.13 3.67
N GLU A 101 -5.35 -14.18 4.87
CA GLU A 101 -6.66 -13.61 5.14
C GLU A 101 -6.70 -12.10 4.93
N GLY A 102 -5.66 -11.37 5.35
CA GLY A 102 -5.54 -9.92 5.12
C GLY A 102 -5.51 -9.58 3.62
N PHE A 103 -4.77 -10.35 2.84
CA PHE A 103 -4.75 -10.23 1.38
C PHE A 103 -6.13 -10.52 0.76
N LYS A 104 -6.77 -11.64 1.12
CA LYS A 104 -8.10 -12.03 0.60
C LYS A 104 -9.20 -11.04 0.96
N THR A 105 -9.13 -10.46 2.16
CA THR A 105 -10.06 -9.42 2.61
C THR A 105 -9.94 -8.17 1.74
N LEU A 106 -8.71 -7.71 1.49
CA LEU A 106 -8.48 -6.59 0.58
C LEU A 106 -8.91 -6.91 -0.85
N ALA A 107 -8.63 -8.11 -1.34
CA ALA A 107 -9.06 -8.56 -2.67
C ALA A 107 -10.59 -8.48 -2.82
N THR A 108 -11.33 -8.94 -1.80
CA THR A 108 -12.79 -8.89 -1.77
C THR A 108 -13.30 -7.45 -1.78
N ARG A 109 -12.68 -6.57 -0.97
CA ARG A 109 -13.01 -5.14 -0.95
C ARG A 109 -12.77 -4.47 -2.30
N LEU A 110 -11.62 -4.73 -2.92
CA LEU A 110 -11.25 -4.16 -4.22
C LEU A 110 -12.11 -4.72 -5.36
N LYS A 111 -12.55 -5.98 -5.28
CA LYS A 111 -13.48 -6.59 -6.23
C LYS A 111 -14.88 -5.95 -6.20
N ALA A 112 -15.28 -5.37 -5.06
CA ALA A 112 -16.53 -4.61 -4.96
C ALA A 112 -16.46 -3.28 -5.74
N ASP A 113 -15.27 -2.68 -5.87
CA ASP A 113 -15.02 -1.59 -6.82
C ASP A 113 -14.85 -2.17 -8.24
N ARG A 114 -15.96 -2.29 -8.96
CA ARG A 114 -15.98 -2.88 -10.31
C ARG A 114 -15.12 -2.11 -11.32
N ALA A 115 -15.05 -0.79 -11.21
CA ALA A 115 -14.26 0.03 -12.13
C ALA A 115 -12.77 -0.30 -11.98
N TYR A 116 -12.29 -0.34 -10.75
CA TYR A 116 -10.92 -0.77 -10.45
C TYR A 116 -10.68 -2.23 -10.84
N TRP A 117 -11.55 -3.14 -10.41
CA TRP A 117 -11.35 -4.58 -10.64
C TRP A 117 -11.26 -4.96 -12.12
N ASN A 118 -12.05 -4.31 -12.98
CA ASN A 118 -11.97 -4.52 -14.42
C ASN A 118 -10.59 -4.20 -14.99
N THR A 119 -9.87 -3.21 -14.44
CA THR A 119 -8.49 -2.91 -14.87
C THR A 119 -7.51 -4.02 -14.52
N VAL A 120 -7.69 -4.67 -13.36
CA VAL A 120 -6.88 -5.81 -12.92
C VAL A 120 -7.17 -7.02 -13.81
N GLU A 121 -8.44 -7.26 -14.14
CA GLU A 121 -8.83 -8.39 -15.00
C GLU A 121 -8.33 -8.24 -16.44
N GLN A 122 -8.42 -7.03 -17.02
CA GLN A 122 -7.92 -6.75 -18.37
C GLN A 122 -6.41 -6.97 -18.48
N ARG A 123 -5.65 -6.63 -17.44
CA ARG A 123 -4.19 -6.79 -17.41
C ARG A 123 -3.74 -8.20 -17.08
N PHE A 124 -4.64 -9.09 -16.63
CA PHE A 124 -4.24 -10.37 -16.04
C PHE A 124 -3.39 -11.24 -16.96
N VAL A 125 -3.79 -11.41 -18.22
CA VAL A 125 -3.05 -12.21 -19.20
C VAL A 125 -1.72 -11.53 -19.55
N ASP A 126 -1.73 -10.21 -19.74
CA ASP A 126 -0.51 -9.45 -20.06
C ASP A 126 0.53 -9.52 -18.94
N GLU A 127 0.11 -9.46 -17.68
CA GLU A 127 1.01 -9.64 -16.54
C GLU A 127 1.57 -11.06 -16.48
N LEU A 128 0.76 -12.09 -16.79
CA LEU A 128 1.23 -13.47 -16.86
C LEU A 128 2.30 -13.69 -17.94
N LEU A 129 2.18 -12.99 -19.07
CA LEU A 129 3.16 -13.07 -20.15
C LEU A 129 4.53 -12.49 -19.76
N LYS A 130 4.59 -11.61 -18.74
CA LYS A 130 5.82 -11.02 -18.21
C LYS A 130 6.55 -11.92 -17.21
N CYS A 131 5.91 -13.00 -16.72
CA CYS A 131 6.46 -13.88 -15.68
C CYS A 131 7.54 -14.87 -16.17
N LYS A 132 7.95 -14.79 -17.44
CA LYS A 132 8.86 -15.76 -18.09
C LYS A 132 10.31 -15.59 -17.67
#